data_AF-A0A959C197-F1
#
_entry.id   AF-A0A959C197-F1
#
_cell.length_a   1.000
_cell.length_b   1.000
_cell.length_c   1.000
_cell.angle_alpha   90.00
_cell.angle_beta   90.00
_cell.angle_gamma   90.00
#
_symmetry.space_group_name_H-M   'P 1'
#
loop_
_entity.id
_entity.type
_entity.pdbx_description
1 polymer ?
#
loop_
_entity_poly.entity_id
_entity_poly.type
_entity_poly.pdbx_seq_one_letter_code
_entity_poly.pdbx_strand_id
1 'polypeptide(L)'
;MNRQHLKEMAGSGDFESAFQALLGYGKSQGDKAWYNAVLVQYNNFKALEQQQLMATLSNEETGLARNRVLSGLLSLIDTLPGEGDGMPQQPGAPEQSRAGKLRWAPWLAAAALLIIIAVVFARLGGSEKPSDGSTTATAEPAPAGESLAVGFPKGDAIVFTASTGDEVSYRFLNGQLKDTGGGARQLSFTARCQARKGYGVNFWDDSFRLELDGNGLFLAPSSDLNEVVENNSYKDGVLSFELKEPFSSLSLLISNPWDRNDIRKLPLEVIK
;
A
#
# COMPACT_ATOMS: atom_id res chain seq x y z
N MET A 1 9.54 -34.41 -1.69
CA MET A 1 8.44 -33.46 -1.97
C MET A 1 8.54 -33.11 -3.43
N ASN A 2 7.53 -33.43 -4.22
CA ASN A 2 7.64 -33.37 -5.68
C ASN A 2 7.60 -31.91 -6.17
N ARG A 3 8.72 -31.42 -6.73
CA ARG A 3 8.83 -30.06 -7.27
C ARG A 3 7.83 -29.80 -8.39
N GLN A 4 7.56 -30.79 -9.24
CA GLN A 4 6.63 -30.66 -10.35
C GLN A 4 5.21 -30.38 -9.86
N HIS A 5 4.78 -31.08 -8.81
CA HIS A 5 3.47 -30.85 -8.20
C HIS A 5 3.34 -29.44 -7.61
N LEU A 6 4.39 -28.91 -6.98
CA LEU A 6 4.41 -27.53 -6.46
C LEU A 6 4.33 -26.50 -7.60
N LYS A 7 5.02 -26.74 -8.72
CA LYS A 7 4.93 -25.88 -9.91
C LYS A 7 3.54 -25.90 -10.52
N GLU A 8 2.87 -27.05 -10.53
CA GLU A 8 1.49 -27.18 -11.01
C GLU A 8 0.51 -26.40 -10.14
N MET A 9 0.62 -26.49 -8.80
CA MET A 9 -0.21 -25.69 -7.88
C MET A 9 0.04 -24.18 -8.06
N ALA A 10 1.31 -23.77 -8.18
CA ALA A 10 1.65 -22.38 -8.44
C ALA A 10 1.07 -21.89 -9.78
N GLY A 11 1.15 -22.72 -10.83
CA GLY A 11 0.66 -22.41 -12.18
C GLY A 11 -0.87 -22.36 -12.29
N SER A 12 -1.59 -23.16 -11.50
CA SER A 12 -3.05 -23.10 -11.41
C SER A 12 -3.56 -21.92 -10.57
N GLY A 13 -2.65 -21.23 -9.88
CA GLY A 13 -2.97 -20.10 -9.01
C GLY A 13 -3.34 -20.49 -7.58
N ASP A 14 -3.17 -21.75 -7.19
CA ASP A 14 -3.34 -22.23 -5.81
C ASP A 14 -2.08 -21.93 -4.98
N PHE A 15 -1.81 -20.63 -4.78
CA PHE A 15 -0.64 -20.16 -4.06
C PHE A 15 -0.66 -20.54 -2.58
N GLU A 16 -1.83 -20.52 -1.95
CA GLU A 16 -1.98 -20.86 -0.54
C GLU A 16 -1.47 -22.28 -0.27
N SER A 17 -1.98 -23.27 -1.01
CA SER A 17 -1.56 -24.67 -0.84
C SER A 17 -0.07 -24.85 -1.15
N ALA A 18 0.44 -24.18 -2.18
CA ALA A 18 1.86 -24.24 -2.53
C ALA A 18 2.75 -23.67 -1.41
N PHE A 19 2.41 -22.53 -0.83
CA PHE A 19 3.16 -21.94 0.29
C PHE A 19 3.06 -22.78 1.55
N GLN A 20 1.89 -23.32 1.89
CA GLN A 20 1.72 -24.19 3.06
C GLN A 20 2.59 -25.45 2.95
N ALA A 21 2.64 -26.06 1.77
CA ALA A 21 3.51 -27.21 1.50
C ALA A 21 5.00 -26.86 1.66
N LEU A 22 5.44 -25.71 1.13
CA LEU A 22 6.82 -25.24 1.30
C LEU A 22 7.14 -24.95 2.77
N LEU A 23 6.28 -24.24 3.51
CA LEU A 23 6.49 -23.96 4.94
C LEU A 23 6.58 -25.24 5.76
N GLY A 24 5.72 -26.23 5.50
CA GLY A 24 5.76 -27.54 6.13
C GLY A 24 7.10 -28.26 5.88
N TYR A 25 7.58 -28.24 4.64
CA TYR A 25 8.87 -28.81 4.27
C TYR A 25 10.04 -28.11 4.96
N GLY A 26 10.12 -26.78 4.88
CA GLY A 26 11.21 -26.01 5.51
C GLY A 26 11.30 -26.24 7.01
N LYS A 27 10.14 -26.34 7.67
CA LYS A 27 10.05 -26.71 9.09
C LYS A 27 10.60 -28.11 9.35
N SER A 28 10.29 -29.09 8.50
CA SER A 28 10.78 -30.47 8.63
C SER A 28 12.29 -30.63 8.39
N GLN A 29 12.87 -29.83 7.48
CA GLN A 29 14.30 -29.89 7.15
C GLN A 29 15.16 -29.13 8.18
N GLY A 30 14.55 -28.25 8.99
CA GLY A 30 15.27 -27.43 9.96
C GLY A 30 16.11 -26.30 9.34
N ASP A 31 15.98 -26.06 8.03
CA ASP A 31 16.61 -24.94 7.34
C ASP A 31 15.84 -23.65 7.62
N LYS A 32 16.27 -22.94 8.66
CA LYS A 32 15.67 -21.68 9.08
C LYS A 32 15.79 -20.58 8.03
N ALA A 33 16.89 -20.55 7.28
CA ALA A 33 17.12 -19.50 6.29
C ALA A 33 16.13 -19.66 5.12
N TRP A 34 15.99 -20.89 4.63
CA TRP A 34 15.04 -21.21 3.58
C TRP A 34 13.59 -21.05 4.06
N TYR A 35 13.25 -21.52 5.26
CA TYR A 35 11.92 -21.32 5.85
C TYR A 35 11.53 -19.84 5.94
N ASN A 36 12.46 -18.98 6.40
CA ASN A 36 12.22 -17.54 6.46
C ASN A 36 12.02 -16.92 5.07
N ALA A 37 12.75 -17.38 4.06
CA ALA A 37 12.57 -16.92 2.68
C ALA A 37 11.17 -17.26 2.15
N VAL A 38 10.66 -18.47 2.45
CA VAL A 38 9.29 -18.86 2.12
C VAL A 38 8.28 -17.99 2.87
N LEU A 39 8.49 -17.74 4.16
CA LEU A 39 7.59 -16.91 4.97
C LEU A 39 7.47 -15.47 4.43
N VAL A 40 8.58 -14.87 3.99
CA VAL A 40 8.57 -13.54 3.37
C VAL A 40 7.71 -13.53 2.10
N GLN A 41 7.87 -14.52 1.23
CA GLN A 41 7.07 -14.60 0.00
C GLN A 41 5.58 -14.87 0.29
N TYR A 42 5.28 -15.69 1.30
CA TYR A 42 3.91 -15.93 1.75
C TYR A 42 3.25 -14.65 2.27
N ASN A 43 3.97 -13.84 3.06
CA ASN A 43 3.46 -12.56 3.55
C ASN A 43 3.21 -11.56 2.40
N ASN A 44 4.07 -11.54 1.38
CA ASN A 44 3.85 -10.73 0.17
C ASN A 44 2.57 -11.15 -0.57
N PHE A 45 2.31 -12.46 -0.66
CA PHE A 45 1.08 -13.00 -1.23
C PHE A 45 -0.16 -12.57 -0.43
N LYS A 46 -0.12 -12.66 0.91
CA LYS A 46 -1.22 -12.22 1.77
C LYS A 46 -1.49 -10.73 1.69
N ALA A 47 -0.44 -9.92 1.62
CA ALA A 47 -0.58 -8.48 1.39
C ALA A 47 -1.27 -8.18 0.05
N LEU A 48 -0.95 -8.94 -1.01
CA LEU A 48 -1.62 -8.81 -2.30
C LEU A 48 -3.10 -9.22 -2.23
N GLU A 49 -3.43 -10.36 -1.60
CA GLU A 49 -4.84 -10.76 -1.40
C GLU A 49 -5.61 -9.68 -0.65
N GLN A 50 -5.01 -9.13 0.41
CA GLN A 50 -5.61 -8.04 1.16
C GLN A 50 -5.80 -6.80 0.29
N GLN A 51 -4.80 -6.37 -0.47
CA GLN A 51 -4.93 -5.22 -1.39
C GLN A 51 -6.02 -5.43 -2.45
N GLN A 52 -6.17 -6.66 -2.95
CA GLN A 52 -7.22 -7.02 -3.88
C GLN A 52 -8.61 -6.97 -3.22
N LEU A 53 -8.73 -7.48 -2.00
CA LEU A 53 -9.95 -7.37 -1.19
C LEU A 53 -10.30 -5.91 -0.88
N MET A 54 -9.28 -5.08 -0.64
CA MET A 54 -9.44 -3.65 -0.37
C MET A 54 -9.70 -2.82 -1.64
N ALA A 55 -9.77 -3.46 -2.82
CA ALA A 55 -9.92 -2.83 -4.14
C ALA A 55 -8.90 -1.69 -4.40
N THR A 56 -7.71 -1.76 -3.79
CA THR A 56 -6.69 -0.71 -3.92
C THR A 56 -5.81 -0.86 -5.16
N LEU A 57 -5.89 -2.01 -5.83
CA LEU A 57 -5.14 -2.28 -7.05
C LEU A 57 -6.10 -2.33 -8.24
N SER A 58 -5.70 -1.69 -9.33
CA SER A 58 -6.34 -1.93 -10.63
C SER A 58 -6.15 -3.39 -11.06
N ASN A 59 -6.96 -3.84 -12.02
CA ASN A 59 -6.84 -5.18 -12.60
C ASN A 59 -5.43 -5.44 -13.20
N GLU A 60 -4.83 -4.41 -13.80
CA GLU A 60 -3.49 -4.49 -14.38
C GLU A 60 -2.41 -4.63 -13.31
N GLU A 61 -2.47 -3.80 -12.26
CA GLU A 61 -1.53 -3.87 -11.14
C GLU A 61 -1.65 -5.20 -10.37
N THR A 62 -2.88 -5.70 -10.22
CA THR A 62 -3.15 -7.02 -9.63
C THR A 62 -2.46 -8.12 -10.45
N GLY A 63 -2.56 -8.08 -11.78
CA GLY A 63 -1.88 -9.03 -12.66
C GLY A 63 -0.36 -8.98 -12.52
N LEU A 64 0.22 -7.79 -12.50
CA LEU A 64 1.67 -7.60 -12.31
C LEU A 64 2.14 -8.09 -10.93
N ALA A 65 1.42 -7.75 -9.86
CA ALA A 65 1.75 -8.18 -8.51
C ALA A 65 1.64 -9.70 -8.36
N ARG A 66 0.61 -10.32 -8.94
CA ARG A 66 0.42 -11.78 -8.96
C ARG A 66 1.58 -12.48 -9.69
N ASN A 67 2.03 -11.94 -10.82
CA ASN A 67 3.19 -12.47 -11.56
C ASN A 67 4.50 -12.36 -10.77
N ARG A 68 4.68 -11.33 -9.95
CA ARG A 68 5.84 -11.21 -9.04
C ARG A 68 5.81 -12.28 -7.95
N VAL A 69 4.66 -12.49 -7.31
CA VAL A 69 4.46 -13.56 -6.32
C VAL A 69 4.74 -14.93 -6.94
N LEU A 70 4.18 -15.22 -8.12
CA LEU A 70 4.41 -16.46 -8.85
C LEU A 70 5.90 -16.66 -9.14
N SER A 71 6.59 -15.62 -9.63
CA SER A 71 8.03 -15.70 -9.94
C SER A 71 8.87 -15.97 -8.68
N GLY A 72 8.55 -15.31 -7.56
CA GLY A 72 9.21 -15.55 -6.27
C GLY A 72 8.98 -16.97 -5.76
N LEU A 73 7.75 -17.47 -5.88
CA LEU A 73 7.38 -18.83 -5.50
C LEU A 73 8.10 -19.88 -6.36
N LEU A 74 8.11 -19.72 -7.68
CA LEU A 74 8.83 -20.63 -8.59
C LEU A 74 10.33 -20.65 -8.31
N SER A 75 10.93 -19.50 -8.03
CA SER A 75 12.33 -19.41 -7.62
C SER A 75 12.60 -20.20 -6.33
N LEU A 76 11.72 -20.11 -5.32
CA LEU A 76 11.84 -20.92 -4.10
C LEU A 76 11.72 -22.42 -4.39
N ILE A 77 10.78 -22.84 -5.25
CA ILE A 77 10.61 -24.24 -5.64
C ILE A 77 11.85 -24.77 -6.36
N ASP A 78 12.50 -23.96 -7.20
CA ASP A 78 13.72 -24.36 -7.91
C ASP A 78 14.93 -24.52 -6.99
N THR A 79 14.95 -23.81 -5.85
CA THR A 79 16.01 -23.96 -4.83
C THR A 79 15.84 -25.16 -3.91
N LEU A 80 14.72 -25.89 -3.98
CA LEU A 80 14.53 -27.09 -3.18
C LEU A 80 15.67 -28.09 -3.45
N PRO A 81 16.21 -28.80 -2.45
CA PRO A 81 17.16 -29.89 -2.69
C PRO A 81 16.56 -30.93 -3.65
N GLY A 82 17.37 -31.44 -4.59
CA GLY A 82 16.92 -32.44 -5.56
C GLY A 82 16.56 -33.75 -4.88
N GLU A 83 15.50 -34.41 -5.35
CA GLU A 83 15.10 -35.75 -4.89
C GLU A 83 16.14 -36.83 -5.27
N GLY A 84 17.25 -36.44 -5.90
CA GLY A 84 18.35 -37.32 -6.33
C GLY A 84 19.77 -36.76 -6.14
N ASP A 85 19.96 -35.58 -5.52
CA ASP A 85 21.29 -35.15 -5.11
C ASP A 85 21.63 -35.87 -3.80
N GLY A 86 22.14 -37.09 -3.96
CA GLY A 86 22.61 -37.92 -2.85
C GLY A 86 23.51 -37.11 -1.93
N MET A 87 23.37 -37.36 -0.63
CA MET A 87 24.19 -36.75 0.42
C MET A 87 25.66 -36.67 -0.04
N PRO A 88 26.32 -35.49 0.01
CA PRO A 88 27.76 -35.48 -0.03
C PRO A 88 28.23 -36.31 1.16
N GLN A 89 28.95 -37.41 0.87
CA GLN A 89 29.67 -38.14 1.89
C GLN A 89 30.50 -37.14 2.70
N GLN A 90 30.27 -37.15 4.01
CA GLN A 90 30.98 -36.37 5.00
C GLN A 90 32.50 -36.56 4.82
N PRO A 91 33.25 -35.53 4.37
CA PRO A 91 34.70 -35.63 4.35
C PRO A 91 35.20 -35.51 5.78
N GLY A 92 36.09 -36.42 6.18
CA GLY A 92 36.82 -36.32 7.43
C GLY A 92 37.55 -34.97 7.55
N ALA A 93 37.55 -34.42 8.76
CA ALA A 93 38.38 -33.28 9.15
C ALA A 93 39.88 -33.64 9.13
N PRO A 94 40.79 -32.68 9.35
CA PRO A 94 40.87 -31.32 8.81
C PRO A 94 42.21 -31.13 8.07
N GLU A 95 42.29 -30.29 7.03
CA GLU A 95 43.60 -29.83 6.55
C GLU A 95 43.61 -28.34 6.26
N GLN A 96 44.72 -27.75 6.68
CA GLN A 96 44.99 -26.34 6.86
C GLN A 96 45.11 -25.56 5.54
N SER A 97 44.84 -24.27 5.66
CA SER A 97 45.49 -23.18 4.91
C SER A 97 45.31 -23.13 3.40
N ARG A 98 44.59 -22.10 2.94
CA ARG A 98 45.14 -21.20 1.92
C ARG A 98 44.39 -19.87 1.88
N ALA A 99 45.17 -18.82 2.12
CA ALA A 99 44.85 -17.43 1.84
C ALA A 99 44.44 -17.23 0.37
N GLY A 100 43.51 -16.31 0.11
CA GLY A 100 43.22 -15.95 -1.28
C GLY A 100 42.02 -15.03 -1.54
N LYS A 101 42.26 -13.72 -1.35
CA LYS A 101 41.76 -12.61 -2.18
C LYS A 101 40.26 -12.23 -2.10
N LEU A 102 40.05 -11.28 -1.20
CA LEU A 102 39.19 -10.10 -1.31
C LEU A 102 39.04 -9.59 -2.76
N ARG A 103 37.81 -9.53 -3.27
CA ARG A 103 37.44 -8.71 -4.44
C ARG A 103 36.18 -7.92 -4.13
N TRP A 104 36.39 -6.67 -3.74
CA TRP A 104 35.38 -5.62 -3.76
C TRP A 104 35.10 -5.23 -5.21
N ALA A 105 33.82 -5.20 -5.61
CA ALA A 105 33.21 -4.24 -6.54
C ALA A 105 31.89 -4.83 -7.10
N PRO A 106 30.74 -4.27 -6.69
CA PRO A 106 29.91 -3.64 -7.71
C PRO A 106 29.29 -2.35 -7.15
N TRP A 107 29.95 -1.21 -7.32
CA TRP A 107 29.43 0.10 -6.91
C TRP A 107 29.51 1.17 -8.01
N LEU A 108 29.57 0.78 -9.30
CA LEU A 108 29.62 1.75 -10.40
C LEU A 108 28.48 1.66 -11.43
N ALA A 109 27.47 0.80 -11.22
CA ALA A 109 26.29 0.76 -12.10
C ALA A 109 25.10 1.62 -11.61
N ALA A 110 25.11 2.07 -10.36
CA ALA A 110 23.99 2.81 -9.77
C ALA A 110 24.01 4.34 -10.03
N ALA A 111 25.13 4.92 -10.46
CA ALA A 111 25.25 6.37 -10.66
C ALA A 111 24.79 6.85 -12.05
N ALA A 112 24.77 5.98 -13.06
CA ALA A 112 24.38 6.37 -14.43
C ALA A 112 22.86 6.43 -14.64
N LEU A 113 22.07 5.70 -13.83
CA LEU A 113 20.61 5.66 -13.98
C LEU A 113 19.89 6.89 -13.37
N LEU A 114 20.48 7.52 -12.36
CA LEU A 114 19.91 8.72 -11.72
C LEU A 114 20.06 10.00 -12.56
N ILE A 115 21.03 10.06 -13.49
CA ILE A 115 21.22 11.22 -14.36
C ILE A 115 20.18 11.26 -15.49
N ILE A 116 19.67 10.10 -15.94
CA ILE A 116 18.67 10.03 -17.02
C ILE A 116 17.29 10.50 -16.54
N ILE A 117 16.92 10.26 -15.28
CA ILE A 117 15.61 10.66 -14.73
C ILE A 117 15.52 12.19 -14.54
N ALA A 118 16.63 12.86 -14.23
CA ALA A 118 16.66 14.32 -14.08
C ALA A 118 16.49 15.08 -15.40
N VAL A 119 16.92 14.51 -16.54
CA VAL A 119 16.83 15.17 -17.86
C VAL A 119 15.43 15.07 -18.45
N VAL A 120 14.65 14.05 -18.10
CA VAL A 120 13.26 13.88 -18.60
C VAL A 120 12.29 14.84 -17.89
N PHE A 121 12.47 15.12 -16.60
CA PHE A 121 11.61 16.07 -15.88
C PHE A 121 11.90 17.55 -16.19
N ALA A 122 13.10 17.88 -16.66
CA ALA A 122 13.44 19.25 -17.05
C ALA A 122 12.86 19.69 -18.41
N ARG A 123 12.24 18.79 -19.20
CA ARG A 123 11.69 19.10 -20.52
C ARG A 123 10.16 19.12 -20.64
N LEU A 124 9.42 18.88 -19.56
CA LEU A 124 7.94 18.93 -19.57
C LEU A 124 7.37 20.17 -18.85
N GLY A 125 8.23 21.06 -18.32
CA GLY A 125 7.84 22.36 -17.78
C GLY A 125 7.68 23.44 -18.86
N GLY A 126 6.80 23.21 -19.83
CA GLY A 126 6.39 24.21 -20.81
C GLY A 126 5.28 25.10 -20.22
N SER A 127 5.64 26.30 -19.77
CA SER A 127 4.69 27.37 -19.48
C SER A 127 3.84 27.71 -20.70
N GLU A 128 2.53 27.48 -20.62
CA GLU A 128 1.57 28.18 -21.47
C GLU A 128 0.85 29.25 -20.66
N LYS A 129 0.96 30.47 -21.15
CA LYS A 129 0.35 31.69 -20.64
C LYS A 129 -1.18 31.60 -20.70
N PRO A 130 -1.89 32.29 -19.80
CA PRO A 130 -3.35 32.34 -19.82
C PRO A 130 -3.81 33.09 -21.08
N SER A 131 -4.66 32.44 -21.87
CA SER A 131 -5.39 33.09 -22.96
C SER A 131 -6.66 33.69 -22.38
N ASP A 132 -6.72 35.01 -22.40
CA ASP A 132 -7.96 35.77 -22.25
C ASP A 132 -8.95 35.35 -23.35
N GLY A 133 -10.16 34.97 -22.94
CA GLY A 133 -11.20 34.51 -23.84
C GLY A 133 -12.53 34.34 -23.11
N SER A 134 -13.16 35.46 -22.76
CA SER A 134 -14.54 35.53 -22.29
C SER A 134 -15.49 34.71 -23.15
N THR A 135 -16.21 33.78 -22.52
CA THR A 135 -17.62 33.51 -22.83
C THR A 135 -18.32 33.17 -21.53
N THR A 136 -18.92 34.19 -20.93
CA THR A 136 -19.81 34.06 -19.77
C THR A 136 -21.11 33.42 -20.23
N ALA A 137 -21.14 32.09 -20.30
CA ALA A 137 -22.38 31.35 -20.18
C ALA A 137 -22.73 31.35 -18.68
N THR A 138 -23.63 32.24 -18.29
CA THR A 138 -24.31 32.17 -16.98
C THR A 138 -25.15 30.90 -16.99
N ALA A 139 -24.52 29.76 -16.65
CA ALA A 139 -25.23 28.56 -16.28
C ALA A 139 -26.00 28.89 -14.99
N GLU A 140 -27.31 28.79 -15.10
CA GLU A 140 -28.23 28.82 -13.97
C GLU A 140 -27.71 27.84 -12.89
N PRO A 141 -27.45 28.29 -11.66
CA PRO A 141 -26.92 27.42 -10.62
C PRO A 141 -27.97 26.35 -10.35
N ALA A 142 -27.64 25.10 -10.69
CA ALA A 142 -28.41 23.94 -10.27
C ALA A 142 -28.69 24.08 -8.77
N PRO A 143 -29.92 23.80 -8.31
CA PRO A 143 -30.30 23.99 -6.93
C PRO A 143 -29.27 23.31 -6.04
N ALA A 144 -28.65 24.08 -5.15
CA ALA A 144 -27.66 23.56 -4.22
C ALA A 144 -28.35 22.47 -3.38
N GLY A 145 -27.96 21.22 -3.63
CA GLY A 145 -28.45 20.08 -2.89
C GLY A 145 -28.24 20.28 -1.39
N GLU A 146 -29.15 19.73 -0.60
CA GLU A 146 -29.10 19.80 0.86
C GLU A 146 -27.73 19.27 1.35
N SER A 147 -27.10 20.02 2.26
CA SER A 147 -25.82 19.65 2.86
C SER A 147 -26.04 19.26 4.31
N LEU A 148 -25.68 18.03 4.65
CA LEU A 148 -25.75 17.47 5.99
C LEU A 148 -24.38 17.52 6.66
N ALA A 149 -24.34 17.84 7.94
CA ALA A 149 -23.09 17.81 8.70
C ALA A 149 -22.71 16.34 8.99
N VAL A 150 -21.41 16.05 8.95
CA VAL A 150 -20.90 14.74 9.36
C VAL A 150 -20.07 14.90 10.62
N GLY A 151 -20.53 14.25 11.67
CA GLY A 151 -19.87 14.15 12.96
C GLY A 151 -18.80 13.07 12.96
N PHE A 152 -17.71 13.38 13.65
CA PHE A 152 -16.70 12.41 14.04
C PHE A 152 -16.89 12.10 15.54
N PRO A 153 -16.63 10.86 15.97
CA PRO A 153 -16.59 10.53 17.39
C PRO A 153 -15.74 11.56 18.12
N LYS A 154 -16.30 12.17 19.17
CA LYS A 154 -15.56 13.11 20.00
C LYS A 154 -14.39 12.37 20.62
N GLY A 155 -13.19 12.59 20.11
CA GLY A 155 -12.01 11.85 20.49
C GLY A 155 -10.74 12.65 20.24
N ASP A 156 -9.66 12.17 20.85
CA ASP A 156 -8.31 12.66 20.62
C ASP A 156 -7.84 12.35 19.21
N ALA A 157 -6.75 12.99 18.79
CA ALA A 157 -6.13 12.70 17.52
C ALA A 157 -5.73 11.21 17.45
N ILE A 158 -5.89 10.60 16.28
CA ILE A 158 -5.44 9.24 16.04
C ILE A 158 -3.94 9.29 15.83
N VAL A 159 -3.18 8.62 16.71
CA VAL A 159 -1.71 8.65 16.72
C VAL A 159 -1.16 7.33 16.23
N PHE A 160 -0.17 7.41 15.34
CA PHE A 160 0.63 6.28 14.89
C PHE A 160 2.10 6.51 15.25
N THR A 161 2.77 5.43 15.63
CA THR A 161 4.19 5.46 15.98
C THR A 161 4.94 4.42 15.17
N ALA A 162 5.99 4.84 14.47
CA ALA A 162 6.88 3.94 13.74
C ALA A 162 7.78 3.17 14.71
N SER A 163 8.37 2.06 14.26
CA SER A 163 9.39 1.32 15.01
C SER A 163 10.67 2.14 15.28
N THR A 164 10.92 3.17 14.47
CA THR A 164 11.99 4.17 14.66
C THR A 164 11.67 5.19 15.76
N GLY A 165 10.42 5.22 16.23
CA GLY A 165 9.93 6.19 17.22
C GLY A 165 9.46 7.52 16.62
N ASP A 166 9.30 7.59 15.29
CA ASP A 166 8.63 8.69 14.60
C ASP A 166 7.12 8.65 14.87
N GLU A 167 6.46 9.80 14.92
CA GLU A 167 5.06 9.91 15.33
C GLU A 167 4.27 10.86 14.42
N VAL A 168 3.12 10.38 13.93
CA VAL A 168 2.14 11.18 13.19
C VAL A 168 0.80 11.10 13.90
N SER A 169 0.05 12.20 13.86
CA SER A 169 -1.34 12.21 14.32
C SER A 169 -2.30 12.82 13.32
N TYR A 170 -3.49 12.24 13.21
CA TYR A 170 -4.60 12.74 12.40
C TYR A 170 -5.75 13.21 13.28
N ARG A 171 -6.27 14.40 13.02
CA ARG A 171 -7.48 14.94 13.67
C ARG A 171 -8.47 15.41 12.62
N PHE A 172 -9.72 14.98 12.72
CA PHE A 172 -10.79 15.41 11.82
C PHE A 172 -11.52 16.61 12.41
N LEU A 173 -11.55 17.71 11.66
CA LEU A 173 -12.00 19.01 12.15
C LEU A 173 -13.47 19.25 11.82
N ASN A 174 -13.88 18.89 10.61
CA ASN A 174 -15.25 19.03 10.12
C ASN A 174 -15.52 17.97 9.03
N GLY A 175 -16.79 17.69 8.79
CA GLY A 175 -17.25 16.82 7.73
C GLY A 175 -18.58 17.31 7.20
N GLN A 176 -18.79 17.12 5.90
CA GLN A 176 -20.02 17.48 5.21
C GLN A 176 -20.37 16.39 4.20
N LEU A 177 -21.66 16.12 4.08
CA LEU A 177 -22.24 15.29 3.04
C LEU A 177 -23.14 16.17 2.19
N LYS A 178 -22.84 16.29 0.90
CA LYS A 178 -23.57 17.14 -0.04
C LYS A 178 -24.22 16.28 -1.10
N ASP A 179 -25.51 16.50 -1.38
CA ASP A 179 -26.15 15.91 -2.55
C ASP A 179 -25.63 16.56 -3.83
N THR A 180 -25.16 15.75 -4.78
CA THR A 180 -24.63 16.20 -6.07
C THR A 180 -25.61 15.98 -7.22
N GLY A 181 -26.83 15.50 -6.94
CA GLY A 181 -27.85 15.18 -7.91
C GLY A 181 -27.76 13.73 -8.43
N GLY A 182 -28.87 13.24 -8.99
CA GLY A 182 -28.93 11.89 -9.57
C GLY A 182 -28.76 10.75 -8.55
N GLY A 183 -28.98 11.02 -7.26
CA GLY A 183 -28.76 10.06 -6.16
C GLY A 183 -27.32 9.97 -5.69
N ALA A 184 -26.38 10.65 -6.34
CA ALA A 184 -24.99 10.72 -5.93
C ALA A 184 -24.79 11.74 -4.81
N ARG A 185 -23.86 11.46 -3.91
CA ARG A 185 -23.47 12.36 -2.81
C ARG A 185 -21.95 12.49 -2.75
N GLN A 186 -21.48 13.65 -2.34
CA GLN A 186 -20.08 13.89 -2.03
C GLN A 186 -19.90 14.02 -0.52
N LEU A 187 -19.10 13.13 0.05
CA LEU A 187 -18.63 13.24 1.42
C LEU A 187 -17.28 13.96 1.40
N SER A 188 -17.15 15.06 2.14
CA SER A 188 -15.88 15.77 2.29
C SER A 188 -15.57 16.03 3.76
N PHE A 189 -14.31 15.96 4.15
CA PHE A 189 -13.87 16.31 5.49
C PHE A 189 -12.49 16.96 5.51
N THR A 190 -12.30 17.88 6.45
CA THR A 190 -11.00 18.50 6.71
C THR A 190 -10.27 17.70 7.78
N ALA A 191 -9.10 17.16 7.43
CA ALA A 191 -8.21 16.46 8.33
C ALA A 191 -6.94 17.26 8.57
N ARG A 192 -6.53 17.37 9.83
CA ARG A 192 -5.22 17.88 10.24
C ARG A 192 -4.26 16.71 10.39
N CYS A 193 -3.19 16.71 9.61
CA CYS A 193 -2.04 15.83 9.80
C CYS A 193 -0.95 16.61 10.54
N GLN A 194 -0.43 16.03 11.62
CA GLN A 194 0.67 16.60 12.39
C GLN A 194 1.80 15.57 12.51
N ALA A 195 2.99 15.91 12.02
CA ALA A 195 4.20 15.15 12.28
C ALA A 195 4.75 15.59 13.64
N ARG A 196 4.54 14.78 14.67
CA ARG A 196 4.84 15.14 16.07
C ARG A 196 6.29 14.88 16.45
N LYS A 197 6.92 13.91 15.81
CA LYS A 197 8.30 13.53 16.06
C LYS A 197 8.86 12.79 14.85
N GLY A 198 10.15 12.96 14.58
CA GLY A 198 10.87 12.16 13.59
C GLY A 198 11.17 12.91 12.31
N TYR A 199 11.05 12.22 11.19
CA TYR A 199 11.10 12.84 9.87
C TYR A 199 9.72 13.40 9.48
N GLY A 200 9.71 14.27 8.47
CA GLY A 200 8.45 14.67 7.84
C GLY A 200 7.70 13.46 7.28
N VAL A 201 6.38 13.57 7.19
CA VAL A 201 5.50 12.51 6.72
C VAL A 201 4.72 12.98 5.50
N ASN A 202 4.47 12.08 4.55
CA ASN A 202 3.58 12.41 3.45
C ASN A 202 2.12 12.28 3.91
N PHE A 203 1.35 13.34 3.73
CA PHE A 203 -0.09 13.41 3.99
C PHE A 203 -0.82 13.30 2.65
N TRP A 204 -1.33 12.11 2.38
CA TRP A 204 -1.87 11.76 1.06
C TRP A 204 -3.16 10.93 1.13
N ASP A 205 -3.92 10.94 0.04
CA ASP A 205 -5.17 10.18 -0.12
C ASP A 205 -5.00 8.68 0.15
N ASP A 206 -3.83 8.12 -0.15
CA ASP A 206 -3.51 6.71 0.08
C ASP A 206 -3.51 6.28 1.54
N SER A 207 -3.57 7.22 2.50
CA SER A 207 -3.72 6.88 3.92
C SER A 207 -5.16 6.67 4.35
N PHE A 208 -6.14 6.92 3.48
CA PHE A 208 -7.55 6.95 3.83
C PHE A 208 -8.38 6.06 2.92
N ARG A 209 -9.29 5.30 3.50
CA ARG A 209 -10.32 4.55 2.75
C ARG A 209 -11.66 4.69 3.45
N LEU A 210 -12.73 4.81 2.70
CA LEU A 210 -14.08 4.86 3.24
C LEU A 210 -14.75 3.50 3.08
N GLU A 211 -15.24 2.94 4.17
CA GLU A 211 -15.99 1.70 4.19
C GLU A 211 -17.50 1.99 4.30
N LEU A 212 -18.29 1.36 3.44
CA LEU A 212 -19.75 1.46 3.43
C LEU A 212 -20.34 0.20 4.08
N ASP A 213 -21.26 0.35 5.02
CA ASP A 213 -22.07 -0.75 5.57
C ASP A 213 -21.30 -1.94 6.18
N GLY A 214 -20.01 -1.77 6.47
CA GLY A 214 -19.17 -2.82 7.03
C GLY A 214 -19.02 -4.05 6.12
N ASN A 215 -19.30 -3.89 4.82
CA ASN A 215 -19.35 -5.00 3.86
C ASN A 215 -17.97 -5.35 3.25
N GLY A 216 -16.91 -4.64 3.66
CA GLY A 216 -15.56 -4.81 3.10
C GLY A 216 -15.36 -4.16 1.72
N LEU A 217 -16.28 -3.33 1.25
CA LEU A 217 -16.06 -2.46 0.11
C LEU A 217 -15.47 -1.13 0.57
N PHE A 218 -14.34 -0.77 -0.02
CA PHE A 218 -13.57 0.41 0.34
C PHE A 218 -13.47 1.37 -0.84
N LEU A 219 -13.80 2.62 -0.60
CA LEU A 219 -13.67 3.69 -1.57
C LEU A 219 -12.39 4.49 -1.30
N ALA A 220 -11.64 4.78 -2.35
CA ALA A 220 -10.54 5.73 -2.31
C ALA A 220 -11.06 7.18 -2.32
N PRO A 221 -10.32 8.14 -1.74
CA PRO A 221 -10.65 9.55 -1.89
C PRO A 221 -10.44 10.02 -3.35
N SER A 222 -11.07 11.13 -3.71
CA SER A 222 -10.98 11.84 -4.99
C SER A 222 -10.43 13.26 -4.85
N SER A 223 -9.67 13.53 -3.78
CA SER A 223 -9.16 14.87 -3.41
C SER A 223 -7.81 15.24 -4.03
N ASP A 224 -7.07 14.25 -4.55
CA ASP A 224 -5.66 14.36 -4.98
C ASP A 224 -4.73 14.89 -3.88
N LEU A 225 -5.06 14.65 -2.60
CA LEU A 225 -4.25 15.12 -1.48
C LEU A 225 -2.88 14.45 -1.53
N ASN A 226 -1.83 15.25 -1.56
CA ASN A 226 -0.44 14.79 -1.55
C ASN A 226 0.50 15.90 -1.07
N GLU A 227 0.63 16.00 0.25
CA GLU A 227 1.34 17.10 0.91
C GLU A 227 2.37 16.56 1.89
N VAL A 228 3.61 17.03 1.79
CA VAL A 228 4.62 16.73 2.82
C VAL A 228 4.37 17.60 4.05
N VAL A 229 4.25 16.98 5.21
CA VAL A 229 4.17 17.63 6.52
C VAL A 229 5.54 17.51 7.19
N GLU A 230 6.19 18.65 7.40
CA GLU A 230 7.53 18.68 8.01
C GLU A 230 7.48 18.28 9.49
N ASN A 231 8.60 17.79 10.02
CA ASN A 231 8.71 17.43 11.42
C ASN A 231 8.33 18.60 12.35
N ASN A 232 7.61 18.31 13.43
CA ASN A 232 7.05 19.27 14.38
C ASN A 232 6.09 20.31 13.76
N SER A 233 5.53 20.03 12.57
CA SER A 233 4.56 20.89 11.90
C SER A 233 3.23 20.17 11.69
N TYR A 234 2.23 20.92 11.23
CA TYR A 234 0.96 20.35 10.80
C TYR A 234 0.48 20.99 9.49
N LYS A 235 -0.32 20.24 8.74
CA LYS A 235 -1.10 20.76 7.61
C LYS A 235 -2.55 20.28 7.72
N ASP A 236 -3.45 21.11 7.22
CA ASP A 236 -4.85 20.75 7.03
C ASP A 236 -5.06 20.38 5.56
N GLY A 237 -5.81 19.32 5.31
CA GLY A 237 -6.09 18.80 3.98
C GLY A 237 -7.55 18.39 3.88
N VAL A 238 -8.12 18.54 2.69
CA VAL A 238 -9.48 18.11 2.40
C VAL A 238 -9.44 16.72 1.79
N LEU A 239 -10.24 15.82 2.33
CA LEU A 239 -10.49 14.49 1.78
C LEU A 239 -11.90 14.47 1.22
N SER A 240 -12.08 13.97 0.00
CA SER A 240 -13.38 13.91 -0.67
C SER A 240 -13.67 12.50 -1.17
N PHE A 241 -14.91 12.04 -1.10
CA PHE A 241 -15.35 10.72 -1.57
C PHE A 241 -16.65 10.87 -2.35
N GLU A 242 -16.72 10.19 -3.49
CA GLU A 242 -17.96 10.07 -4.27
C GLU A 242 -18.75 8.85 -3.81
N LEU A 243 -19.99 9.08 -3.38
CA LEU A 243 -20.93 8.04 -2.96
C LEU A 243 -22.02 7.90 -4.02
N LYS A 244 -21.99 6.81 -4.77
CA LYS A 244 -22.96 6.51 -5.84
C LYS A 244 -24.07 5.58 -5.35
N GLU A 245 -23.79 4.79 -4.32
CA GLU A 245 -24.70 3.81 -3.77
C GLU A 245 -25.34 4.33 -2.47
N PRO A 246 -26.57 3.90 -2.15
CA PRO A 246 -27.14 4.13 -0.83
C PRO A 246 -26.30 3.41 0.24
N PHE A 247 -26.24 4.00 1.43
CA PHE A 247 -25.51 3.45 2.58
C PHE A 247 -26.34 3.63 3.85
N SER A 248 -26.15 2.73 4.81
CA SER A 248 -26.75 2.79 6.16
C SER A 248 -25.73 3.22 7.22
N SER A 249 -24.45 2.94 7.00
CA SER A 249 -23.35 3.32 7.88
C SER A 249 -22.07 3.63 7.11
N LEU A 250 -21.23 4.47 7.68
CA LEU A 250 -19.95 4.87 7.11
C LEU A 250 -18.84 4.72 8.15
N SER A 251 -17.68 4.28 7.72
CA SER A 251 -16.47 4.26 8.55
C SER A 251 -15.26 4.72 7.76
N LEU A 252 -14.45 5.58 8.36
CA LEU A 252 -13.17 5.99 7.80
C LEU A 252 -12.07 5.06 8.32
N LEU A 253 -11.36 4.42 7.40
CA LEU A 253 -10.14 3.68 7.68
C LEU A 253 -8.94 4.58 7.45
N ILE A 254 -8.02 4.56 8.40
CA ILE A 254 -6.82 5.38 8.40
C ILE A 254 -5.63 4.45 8.59
N SER A 255 -4.75 4.38 7.59
CA SER A 255 -3.56 3.54 7.63
C SER A 255 -2.38 4.30 8.21
N ASN A 256 -1.57 3.61 9.02
CA ASN A 256 -0.27 4.09 9.43
C ASN A 256 0.63 4.26 8.17
N PRO A 257 1.29 5.42 7.99
CA PRO A 257 2.10 5.68 6.80
C PRO A 257 3.37 4.82 6.71
N TRP A 258 3.82 4.24 7.83
CA TRP A 258 5.02 3.39 7.88
C TRP A 258 4.70 1.89 7.93
N ASP A 259 3.51 1.51 8.39
CA ASP A 259 3.03 0.13 8.40
C ASP A 259 1.58 0.07 7.94
N ARG A 260 1.36 -0.25 6.65
CA ARG A 260 0.02 -0.24 6.06
C ARG A 260 -0.96 -1.25 6.68
N ASN A 261 -0.47 -2.20 7.48
CA ASN A 261 -1.31 -3.17 8.18
C ASN A 261 -1.87 -2.62 9.51
N ASP A 262 -1.27 -1.57 10.07
CA ASP A 262 -1.80 -0.86 11.25
C ASP A 262 -2.86 0.15 10.79
N ILE A 263 -4.11 -0.30 10.81
CA ILE A 263 -5.28 0.47 10.36
C ILE A 263 -6.18 0.79 11.55
N ARG A 264 -6.59 2.05 11.66
CA ARG A 264 -7.59 2.51 12.62
C ARG A 264 -8.90 2.78 11.91
N LYS A 265 -9.99 2.25 12.46
CA LYS A 265 -11.35 2.44 11.96
C LYS A 265 -12.08 3.47 12.82
N LEU A 266 -12.63 4.49 12.17
CA LEU A 266 -13.37 5.57 12.80
C LEU A 266 -14.80 5.61 12.24
N PRO A 267 -15.82 5.22 13.02
CA PRO A 267 -17.21 5.31 12.56
C PRO A 267 -17.60 6.77 12.33
N LEU A 268 -18.41 7.05 11.31
CA LEU A 268 -18.89 8.39 10.98
C LEU A 268 -20.39 8.50 11.26
N GLU A 269 -20.83 9.63 11.80
CA GLU A 269 -22.23 9.89 12.11
C GLU A 269 -22.76 11.02 11.22
N VAL A 270 -23.79 10.76 10.41
CA VAL A 270 -24.44 11.83 9.64
C VAL A 270 -25.46 12.53 10.54
N ILE A 271 -25.21 13.82 10.79
CA ILE A 271 -26.06 14.66 11.63
C ILE A 271 -27.10 15.31 10.73
N LYS A 272 -28.37 14.97 10.95
CA LYS A 272 -29.53 15.54 10.26
C LYS A 272 -30.08 16.73 11.03
#